data_AF-A0A5N3Y000-F1
#
_entry.id   AF-A0A5N3Y000-F1
#
_cell.length_a   1.000
_cell.length_b   1.000
_cell.length_c   1.000
_cell.angle_alpha   90.00
_cell.angle_beta   90.00
_cell.angle_gamma   90.00
#
_symmetry.space_group_name_H-M   'P 1'
#
loop_
_entity.id
_entity.type
_entity.pdbx_description
1 polymer ?
#
loop_
_entity_poly.entity_id
_entity_poly.type
_entity_poly.pdbx_seq_one_letter_code
_entity_poly.pdbx_strand_id
1 'polypeptide(L)'
;MTSLLTQEIRLSKRHEEIVSQRLMLLQRMENKPEDQNKGKASQTQAANAALRRNVSLLKDIEAAEKSLQTRIHSVLPAEVAALETLYWASVEEYIPKWEQFLLGRAPYPASSENGNEAEDTIQKRAQQ
;
A
#
# COMPACT_ATOMS: atom_id res chain seq x y z
N MET A 1 -70.77 -31.74 37.20
CA MET A 1 -69.48 -32.48 37.26
C MET A 1 -69.13 -32.93 35.85
N THR A 2 -67.97 -32.56 35.31
CA THR A 2 -67.53 -33.06 34.00
C THR A 2 -67.20 -34.55 34.11
N SER A 3 -67.68 -35.36 33.18
CA SER A 3 -67.37 -36.79 33.13
C SER A 3 -65.85 -37.02 33.02
N LEU A 4 -65.34 -38.03 33.71
CA LEU A 4 -63.94 -38.46 33.67
C LEU A 4 -63.46 -38.64 32.21
N LEU A 5 -64.34 -39.15 31.34
CA LEU A 5 -64.09 -39.33 29.92
C LEU A 5 -63.81 -38.00 29.19
N THR A 6 -64.57 -36.95 29.51
CA THR A 6 -64.39 -35.62 28.92
C THR A 6 -63.05 -35.01 29.32
N GLN A 7 -62.60 -35.28 30.55
CA GLN A 7 -61.31 -34.84 31.05
C GLN A 7 -60.16 -35.58 30.36
N GLU A 8 -60.27 -36.90 30.17
CA GLU A 8 -59.27 -37.71 29.47
C GLU A 8 -59.09 -37.26 28.03
N ILE A 9 -60.19 -37.09 27.28
CA ILE A 9 -60.16 -36.60 25.89
C ILE A 9 -59.45 -35.24 25.80
N ARG A 10 -59.71 -34.35 26.76
CA ARG A 10 -59.05 -33.03 26.82
C ARG A 10 -57.55 -33.15 27.10
N LEU A 11 -57.15 -34.06 27.98
CA LEU A 11 -55.75 -34.30 28.30
C LEU A 11 -55.01 -34.92 27.12
N SER A 12 -55.58 -35.93 26.45
CA SER A 12 -55.01 -36.52 25.24
C SER A 12 -54.83 -35.47 24.15
N LYS A 13 -55.81 -34.58 23.94
CA LYS A 13 -55.68 -33.49 22.96
C LYS A 13 -54.50 -32.55 23.29
N ARG A 14 -54.33 -32.17 24.55
CA ARG A 14 -53.17 -31.36 24.96
C ARG A 14 -51.86 -32.12 24.80
N HIS A 15 -51.86 -33.43 25.06
CA HIS A 15 -50.67 -34.25 24.90
C HIS A 15 -50.22 -34.27 23.44
N GLU A 16 -51.14 -34.51 22.50
CA GLU A 16 -50.84 -34.48 21.07
C GLU A 16 -50.33 -33.10 20.61
N GLU A 17 -50.90 -32.01 21.14
CA GLU A 17 -50.41 -30.65 20.88
C GLU A 17 -48.97 -30.45 21.38
N ILE A 18 -48.65 -30.92 22.59
CA ILE A 18 -47.30 -30.83 23.17
C ILE A 18 -46.31 -31.68 22.36
N VAL A 19 -46.69 -32.89 21.99
CA VAL A 19 -45.86 -33.79 21.18
C VAL A 19 -45.59 -33.18 19.80
N SER A 20 -46.62 -32.62 19.16
CA SER A 20 -46.50 -31.94 17.86
C SER A 20 -45.57 -30.73 17.91
N GLN A 21 -45.70 -29.89 18.95
CA GLN A 21 -44.82 -28.74 19.15
C GLN A 21 -43.37 -29.16 19.39
N ARG A 22 -43.16 -30.20 20.22
CA ARG A 22 -41.83 -30.75 20.49
C ARG A 22 -41.19 -31.28 19.21
N LEU A 23 -41.95 -32.00 18.38
CA LEU A 23 -41.46 -32.52 17.11
C LEU A 23 -40.98 -31.40 16.17
N MET A 24 -41.79 -30.35 16.01
CA MET A 24 -41.40 -29.18 15.19
C MET A 24 -40.14 -28.48 15.71
N LEU A 25 -40.00 -28.35 17.03
CA LEU A 25 -38.82 -27.72 17.64
C LEU A 25 -37.57 -28.57 17.42
N LEU A 26 -37.66 -29.89 17.58
CA LEU A 26 -36.55 -30.80 17.34
C LEU A 26 -36.09 -30.76 15.88
N GLN A 27 -37.03 -30.81 14.93
CA GLN A 27 -36.72 -30.71 13.50
C GLN A 27 -36.07 -29.36 13.16
N ARG A 28 -36.55 -28.25 13.76
CA ARG A 28 -35.92 -26.93 13.59
C ARG A 28 -34.50 -26.91 14.15
N MET A 29 -34.27 -27.53 15.31
CA MET A 29 -32.95 -27.58 15.93
C MET A 29 -31.96 -28.44 15.12
N GLU A 30 -32.43 -29.52 14.53
CA GLU A 30 -31.63 -30.40 13.66
C GLU A 30 -31.25 -29.73 12.34
N ASN A 31 -32.14 -28.92 11.75
CA ASN A 31 -31.90 -28.23 10.49
C ASN A 31 -31.10 -26.91 10.63
N LYS A 32 -31.16 -26.25 11.79
CA LYS A 32 -30.45 -24.99 12.08
C LYS A 32 -28.91 -25.04 11.94
N PRO A 33 -28.19 -26.13 12.28
CA PRO A 33 -26.74 -26.20 12.04
C PRO A 33 -26.38 -26.25 10.55
N GLU A 34 -27.23 -26.84 9.69
CA GLU A 34 -26.91 -27.05 8.28
C GLU A 34 -26.82 -25.72 7.50
N ASP A 35 -27.74 -24.80 7.75
CA ASP A 35 -27.74 -23.46 7.12
C ASP A 35 -26.59 -22.57 7.61
N GLN A 36 -26.26 -22.66 8.90
CA GLN A 36 -25.12 -21.90 9.46
C GLN A 36 -23.78 -22.42 8.95
N ASN A 37 -23.66 -23.71 8.69
CA ASN A 37 -22.42 -24.32 8.20
C ASN A 37 -22.17 -23.97 6.72
N LYS A 38 -23.21 -23.88 5.89
CA LYS A 38 -23.08 -23.45 4.48
C LYS A 38 -22.54 -22.02 4.36
N GLY A 39 -23.08 -21.08 5.13
CA GLY A 39 -22.59 -19.69 5.13
C GLY A 39 -21.14 -19.56 5.61
N LYS A 40 -20.77 -20.29 6.67
CA LYS A 40 -19.39 -20.32 7.19
C LYS A 40 -18.40 -20.93 6.20
N ALA A 41 -18.79 -21.97 5.47
CA ALA A 41 -17.96 -22.60 4.44
C ALA A 41 -17.68 -21.62 3.28
N SER A 42 -18.70 -20.96 2.76
CA SER A 42 -18.55 -19.94 1.71
C SER A 42 -17.69 -18.76 2.16
N GLN A 43 -17.88 -18.27 3.39
CA GLN A 43 -17.06 -17.20 3.94
C GLN A 43 -15.58 -17.61 4.08
N THR A 44 -15.33 -18.82 4.57
CA THR A 44 -13.96 -19.36 4.70
C THR A 44 -13.28 -19.51 3.34
N GLN A 45 -14.04 -19.95 2.32
CA GLN A 45 -13.54 -20.04 0.95
C GLN A 45 -13.19 -18.66 0.37
N ALA A 46 -14.06 -17.66 0.56
CA ALA A 46 -13.81 -16.29 0.12
C ALA A 46 -12.59 -15.68 0.82
N ALA A 47 -12.45 -15.91 2.13
CA ALA A 47 -11.28 -15.46 2.91
C ALA A 47 -9.98 -16.11 2.40
N ASN A 48 -9.99 -17.41 2.13
CA ASN A 48 -8.84 -18.11 1.58
C ASN A 48 -8.46 -17.63 0.16
N ALA A 49 -9.46 -17.36 -0.69
CA ALA A 49 -9.22 -16.80 -2.02
C ALA A 49 -8.61 -15.39 -1.94
N ALA A 50 -9.14 -14.54 -1.06
CA ALA A 50 -8.59 -13.21 -0.79
C ALA A 50 -7.16 -13.28 -0.25
N LEU A 51 -6.87 -14.20 0.69
CA LEU A 51 -5.53 -14.42 1.22
C LEU A 51 -4.53 -14.80 0.12
N ARG A 52 -4.89 -15.75 -0.76
CA ARG A 52 -4.03 -16.13 -1.89
C ARG A 52 -3.74 -14.96 -2.83
N ARG A 53 -4.77 -14.17 -3.15
CA ARG A 53 -4.62 -12.96 -3.95
C ARG A 53 -3.69 -11.96 -3.27
N ASN A 54 -3.88 -11.69 -1.97
CA ASN A 54 -3.08 -10.72 -1.23
C ASN A 54 -1.61 -11.13 -1.17
N VAL A 55 -1.32 -12.43 -0.98
CA VAL A 55 0.05 -12.95 -1.01
C VAL A 55 0.70 -12.74 -2.38
N SER A 56 -0.03 -12.95 -3.48
CA SER A 56 0.49 -12.68 -4.83
C SER A 56 0.79 -11.19 -5.02
N LEU A 57 -0.17 -10.33 -4.66
CA LEU A 57 -0.02 -8.88 -4.80
C LEU A 57 1.16 -8.35 -3.98
N LEU A 58 1.37 -8.88 -2.77
CA LEU A 58 2.52 -8.52 -1.94
C LEU A 58 3.85 -8.83 -2.62
N LYS A 59 3.96 -10.00 -3.27
CA LYS A 59 5.16 -10.36 -4.02
C LYS A 59 5.37 -9.47 -5.24
N ASP A 60 4.29 -9.13 -5.95
CA ASP A 60 4.37 -8.24 -7.11
C ASP A 60 4.81 -6.83 -6.69
N ILE A 61 4.30 -6.32 -5.56
CA ILE A 61 4.70 -5.03 -4.99
C ILE A 61 6.18 -5.06 -4.57
N GLU A 62 6.63 -6.12 -3.89
CA GLU A 62 8.04 -6.26 -3.49
C GLU A 62 8.98 -6.31 -4.71
N ALA A 63 8.58 -7.02 -5.77
CA ALA A 63 9.34 -7.06 -7.02
C ALA A 63 9.40 -5.68 -7.71
N ALA A 64 8.27 -4.95 -7.74
CA ALA A 64 8.21 -3.61 -8.27
C ALA A 64 9.07 -2.63 -7.45
N GLU A 65 9.06 -2.74 -6.12
CA GLU A 65 9.90 -1.94 -5.23
C GLU A 65 11.38 -2.17 -5.52
N LYS A 66 11.83 -3.43 -5.60
CA LYS A 66 13.23 -3.75 -5.92
C LYS A 66 13.64 -3.20 -7.28
N SER A 67 12.76 -3.27 -8.29
CA SER A 67 12.99 -2.71 -9.62
C SER A 67 13.09 -1.16 -9.61
N LEU A 68 12.30 -0.50 -8.77
CA LEU A 68 12.42 0.94 -8.57
C LEU A 68 13.69 1.31 -7.82
N GLN A 69 14.03 0.58 -6.77
CA GLN A 69 15.27 0.79 -6.03
C GLN A 69 16.48 0.64 -6.95
N THR A 70 16.56 -0.40 -7.78
CA THR A 70 17.66 -0.55 -8.74
C THR A 70 17.72 0.58 -9.77
N ARG A 71 16.58 1.16 -10.18
CA ARG A 71 16.54 2.31 -11.09
C ARG A 71 16.87 3.64 -10.42
N ILE A 72 16.53 3.80 -9.14
CA ILE A 72 16.90 5.01 -8.37
C ILE A 72 18.38 4.95 -7.98
N HIS A 73 18.86 3.75 -7.62
CA HIS A 73 20.24 3.48 -7.22
C HIS A 73 21.13 3.15 -8.42
N SER A 74 20.59 3.12 -9.64
CA SER A 74 21.42 3.18 -10.83
C SER A 74 22.06 4.57 -10.81
N VAL A 75 23.31 4.58 -10.35
CA VAL A 75 24.22 5.71 -10.26
C VAL A 75 23.96 6.63 -11.45
N LEU A 76 23.61 7.89 -11.18
CA LEU A 76 23.54 8.92 -12.22
C LEU A 76 24.78 8.79 -13.10
N PRO A 77 24.68 8.93 -14.43
CA PRO A 77 25.85 8.86 -15.30
C PRO A 77 26.97 9.71 -14.71
N ALA A 78 28.20 9.18 -14.65
CA ALA A 78 29.30 9.79 -13.91
C ALA A 78 29.53 11.28 -14.27
N GLU A 79 29.21 11.63 -15.52
CA GLU A 79 29.20 13.00 -16.03
C GLU A 79 28.19 13.91 -15.31
N VAL A 80 26.97 13.44 -15.04
CA VAL A 80 25.93 14.19 -14.31
C VAL A 80 26.31 14.36 -12.84
N ALA A 81 26.88 13.33 -12.22
CA ALA A 81 27.37 13.41 -10.84
C ALA A 81 28.56 14.38 -10.71
N ALA A 82 29.47 14.38 -11.69
CA ALA A 82 30.54 15.37 -11.77
C ALA A 82 29.99 16.79 -11.95
N LEU A 83 28.98 16.97 -12.80
CA LEU A 83 28.35 18.26 -13.05
C LEU A 83 27.62 18.79 -11.81
N GLU A 84 26.92 17.93 -11.07
CA GLU A 84 26.30 18.28 -9.79
C GLU A 84 27.33 18.75 -8.76
N THR A 85 28.46 18.04 -8.66
CA THR A 85 29.55 18.39 -7.75
C THR A 85 30.16 19.75 -8.12
N LEU A 86 30.43 19.99 -9.41
CA LEU A 86 30.96 21.26 -9.90
C LEU A 86 29.96 22.40 -9.72
N TYR A 87 28.67 22.14 -9.94
CA TYR A 87 27.60 23.11 -9.70
C TYR A 87 27.58 23.55 -8.24
N TRP A 88 27.49 22.61 -7.29
CA TRP A 88 27.46 22.95 -5.86
C TRP A 88 28.73 23.65 -5.40
N ALA A 89 29.91 23.23 -5.90
CA ALA A 89 31.17 23.93 -5.63
C ALA A 89 31.14 25.38 -6.15
N SER A 90 30.62 25.61 -7.37
CA SER A 90 30.44 26.96 -7.90
C SER A 90 29.45 27.78 -7.06
N VAL A 91 28.35 27.18 -6.61
CA VAL A 91 27.35 27.85 -5.79
C VAL A 91 27.99 28.31 -4.47
N GLU A 92 28.75 27.45 -3.80
CA GLU A 92 29.50 27.80 -2.60
C GLU A 92 30.53 28.93 -2.84
N GLU A 93 31.19 28.94 -4.00
CA GLU A 93 32.16 29.98 -4.35
C GLU A 93 31.49 31.34 -4.63
N TYR A 94 30.33 31.33 -5.29
CA TYR A 94 29.66 32.55 -5.74
C TYR A 94 28.68 33.13 -4.71
N ILE A 95 28.10 32.32 -3.82
CA ILE A 95 27.18 32.80 -2.76
C ILE A 95 27.75 33.98 -1.97
N PRO A 96 29.01 33.94 -1.46
CA PRO A 96 29.58 35.05 -0.71
C PRO A 96 29.75 36.32 -1.55
N LYS A 97 30.08 36.18 -2.85
CA LYS A 97 30.23 37.30 -3.79
C LYS A 97 28.88 37.99 -4.02
N TRP A 98 27.83 37.20 -4.20
CA TRP A 98 26.46 37.69 -4.33
C TRP A 98 25.95 38.32 -3.04
N GLU A 99 26.24 37.74 -1.87
CA GLU A 99 25.86 38.29 -0.57
C GLU A 99 26.44 39.69 -0.36
N GLN A 100 27.74 39.89 -0.63
CA GLN A 100 28.37 41.21 -0.49
C GLN A 100 27.78 42.27 -1.42
N PHE A 101 27.42 41.89 -2.65
CA PHE A 101 26.75 42.79 -3.58
C PHE A 101 25.33 43.15 -3.12
N LEU A 102 24.52 42.16 -2.72
CA LEU A 102 23.15 42.38 -2.26
C LEU A 102 23.10 43.26 -1.00
N LEU A 103 24.15 43.22 -0.17
CA LEU A 103 24.32 44.09 1.00
C LEU A 103 24.88 45.47 0.67
N GLY A 104 25.12 45.80 -0.61
CA GLY A 104 25.68 47.06 -1.07
C GLY A 104 27.14 47.28 -0.70
N ARG A 105 27.86 46.22 -0.30
CA ARG A 105 29.26 46.27 0.15
C ARG A 105 30.26 46.01 -0.98
N ALA A 106 29.78 45.48 -2.10
CA ALA A 106 30.59 45.18 -3.28
C ALA A 106 29.86 45.62 -4.56
N PRO A 107 30.61 45.91 -5.65
CA PRO A 107 30.02 46.11 -6.98
C PRO A 107 29.38 44.82 -7.52
N TYR A 108 28.60 44.95 -8.60
CA TYR A 108 27.93 43.81 -9.24
C TYR A 108 28.95 42.69 -9.53
N PRO A 109 28.68 41.45 -9.10
CA PRO A 109 29.52 40.32 -9.45
C PRO A 109 29.33 40.08 -10.94
N ALA A 110 30.13 40.75 -11.76
CA ALA A 110 30.19 40.47 -13.18
C ALA A 110 30.52 38.97 -13.30
N SER A 111 29.62 38.21 -13.94
CA SER A 111 29.91 36.86 -14.39
C SER A 111 31.26 36.95 -15.11
N SER A 112 32.30 36.39 -14.50
CA SER A 112 33.68 36.57 -14.96
C SER A 112 33.76 36.41 -16.48
N GLU A 113 34.43 37.35 -17.14
CA GLU A 113 34.87 37.27 -18.55
C GLU A 113 35.87 36.12 -18.78
N ASN A 114 35.70 34.97 -18.13
CA ASN A 114 36.55 33.79 -18.21
C ASN A 114 35.98 32.75 -19.18
N GLY A 115 35.12 33.16 -20.11
CA GLY A 115 34.77 32.31 -21.27
C GLY A 115 35.96 32.03 -22.18
N ASN A 116 37.02 32.84 -22.09
CA ASN A 116 38.11 32.82 -23.06
C ASN A 116 39.35 32.02 -22.62
N GLU A 117 39.56 31.79 -21.31
CA GLU A 117 40.73 31.01 -20.83
C GLU A 117 40.45 29.50 -20.76
N ALA A 118 39.20 29.11 -20.51
CA ALA A 118 38.81 27.69 -20.47
C ALA A 118 38.79 27.06 -21.88
N GLU A 119 38.36 27.80 -22.90
CA GLU A 119 38.38 27.34 -24.30
C GLU A 119 39.81 27.20 -24.84
N ASP A 120 40.72 28.11 -24.47
CA ASP A 120 42.12 28.12 -24.94
C ASP A 120 42.93 26.92 -24.39
N THR A 121 42.57 26.44 -23.19
CA THR A 121 43.21 25.29 -22.55
C THR A 121 42.74 23.95 -23.18
N ILE A 122 41.49 23.90 -23.67
CA ILE A 122 40.92 22.72 -24.32
C ILE A 122 41.42 22.56 -25.75
N GLN A 123 41.61 23.66 -26.50
CA GLN A 123 42.14 23.62 -27.87
C GLN A 123 43.62 23.19 -27.94
N LYS A 124 44.46 23.60 -26.98
CA LYS A 124 45.90 23.23 -26.96
C LYS A 124 46.17 21.75 -26.69
N ARG A 125 45.23 21.04 -26.06
CA ARG A 125 45.38 19.61 -25.74
C ARG A 125 44.92 18.68 -26.88
N ALA A 126 44.17 19.21 -27.86
CA ALA A 126 43.68 18.47 -29.02
C ALA A 126 44.64 18.49 -30.22
N GLN A 127 45.76 19.23 -30.13
CA GLN A 127 46.77 19.36 -31.20
C GLN A 127 48.13 18.73 -30.85
N GLN A 128 48.21 17.89 -29.80
CA GLN A 128 49.40 17.10 -29.46
C GLN A 128 49.13 15.60 -29.60
#